data_AF-B7GIP5-F1
#
_entry.id   AF-B7GIP5-F1
#
_cell.length_a   1.000
_cell.length_b   1.000
_cell.length_c   1.000
_cell.angle_alpha   90.00
_cell.angle_beta   90.00
_cell.angle_gamma   90.00
#
_symmetry.space_group_name_H-M   'P 1'
#
loop_
_entity.id
_entity.type
_entity.pdbx_description
1 polymer ?
#
loop_
_entity_poly.entity_id
_entity_poly.type
_entity_poly.pdbx_seq_one_letter_code
_entity_poly.pdbx_strand_id
1 'polypeptide(L)'
;MTIGLKELLEKADKKLQGVHPTVAAKARQLVSLAYKEGIPIIITQGLRTIEEQNALYAQGRAKPGKIVTNAKGGYSYHNFGLAFDFAILNANGSVNWNVDDKWKRVGAIGKSLGLEWGGDWTSFKDYPHFQYTFGLSLADLRSGKKPPTQSPQQKEEKEVNKDDVKGHWAEASIKKAMEKGIIKGYSDGTFKPDEPVTRAQLAVILDRLGLLK
;
A
#
# COMPACT_ATOMS: atom_id res chain seq x y z
N MET A 1 16.59 16.83 12.81
CA MET A 1 16.96 15.69 11.94
C MET A 1 15.76 15.34 11.10
N THR A 2 15.93 15.24 9.78
CA THR A 2 14.85 14.80 8.86
C THR A 2 14.66 13.29 9.01
N ILE A 3 13.41 12.84 9.13
CA ILE A 3 13.09 11.42 9.24
C ILE A 3 13.45 10.69 7.94
N GLY A 4 14.15 9.56 8.05
CA GLY A 4 14.57 8.75 6.90
C GLY A 4 13.47 7.80 6.41
N LEU A 5 13.48 7.45 5.11
CA LEU A 5 12.51 6.50 4.53
C LEU A 5 12.47 5.16 5.29
N LYS A 6 13.63 4.62 5.67
CA LYS A 6 13.72 3.37 6.43
C LYS A 6 12.93 3.46 7.75
N GLU A 7 13.08 4.55 8.49
CA GLU A 7 12.36 4.78 9.74
C GLU A 7 10.84 4.93 9.51
N LEU A 8 10.43 5.60 8.42
CA LEU A 8 9.02 5.71 8.05
C LEU A 8 8.40 4.35 7.75
N LEU A 9 9.11 3.48 7.03
CA LEU A 9 8.67 2.13 6.72
C LEU A 9 8.58 1.26 7.99
N GLU A 10 9.56 1.33 8.88
CA GLU A 10 9.51 0.63 10.17
C GLU A 10 8.33 1.09 11.05
N LYS A 11 8.02 2.40 11.04
CA LYS A 11 6.83 2.96 11.71
C LYS A 11 5.53 2.47 11.07
N ALA A 12 5.48 2.41 9.73
CA ALA A 12 4.34 1.89 9.00
C ALA A 12 4.10 0.42 9.33
N ASP A 13 5.15 -0.41 9.36
CA ASP A 13 5.04 -1.85 9.65
C ASP A 13 4.40 -2.15 11.00
N LYS A 14 4.72 -1.35 12.03
CA LYS A 14 4.08 -1.47 13.35
C LYS A 14 2.56 -1.23 13.29
N LYS A 15 2.11 -0.31 12.42
CA LYS A 15 0.69 0.03 12.25
C LYS A 15 -0.05 -0.89 11.29
N LEU A 16 0.68 -1.57 10.41
CA LEU A 16 0.14 -2.49 9.41
C LEU A 16 0.06 -3.94 9.89
N GLN A 17 0.36 -4.22 11.17
CA GLN A 17 0.16 -5.55 11.74
C GLN A 17 -1.33 -5.94 11.65
N GLY A 18 -1.58 -7.14 11.10
CA GLY A 18 -2.94 -7.65 10.88
C GLY A 18 -3.70 -7.02 9.70
N VAL A 19 -3.12 -6.03 9.01
CA VAL A 19 -3.65 -5.54 7.72
C VAL A 19 -3.36 -6.58 6.64
N HIS A 20 -4.29 -6.72 5.68
CA HIS A 20 -4.16 -7.67 4.58
C HIS A 20 -2.83 -7.45 3.82
N PRO A 21 -2.06 -8.51 3.48
CA PRO A 21 -0.70 -8.36 2.92
C PRO A 21 -0.62 -7.43 1.70
N THR A 22 -1.56 -7.55 0.76
CA THR A 22 -1.63 -6.66 -0.42
C THR A 22 -1.87 -5.20 -0.04
N VAL A 23 -2.72 -4.95 0.97
CA VAL A 23 -3.06 -3.60 1.42
C VAL A 23 -1.86 -2.99 2.14
N ALA A 24 -1.19 -3.77 2.99
CA ALA A 24 0.05 -3.36 3.64
C ALA A 24 1.17 -3.08 2.64
N ALA A 25 1.31 -3.89 1.58
CA ALA A 25 2.27 -3.63 0.50
C ALA A 25 1.98 -2.30 -0.23
N LYS A 26 0.72 -2.02 -0.56
CA LYS A 26 0.31 -0.75 -1.15
C LYS A 26 0.58 0.44 -0.22
N ALA A 27 0.35 0.30 1.08
CA ALA A 27 0.66 1.33 2.07
C ALA A 27 2.18 1.65 2.11
N ARG A 28 3.04 0.63 2.07
CA ARG A 28 4.51 0.83 1.99
C ARG A 28 4.94 1.51 0.69
N GLN A 29 4.31 1.15 -0.43
CA GLN A 29 4.55 1.81 -1.72
C GLN A 29 4.13 3.29 -1.66
N LEU A 30 2.99 3.59 -1.05
CA LEU A 30 2.52 4.96 -0.84
C LEU A 30 3.53 5.77 -0.02
N VAL A 31 4.00 5.24 1.12
CA VAL A 31 5.03 5.88 1.95
C VAL A 31 6.29 6.17 1.14
N SER A 32 6.76 5.20 0.36
CA SER A 32 7.99 5.34 -0.44
C SER A 32 7.85 6.36 -1.56
N LEU A 33 6.72 6.36 -2.28
CA LEU A 33 6.46 7.29 -3.38
C LEU A 33 6.24 8.72 -2.86
N ALA A 34 5.47 8.90 -1.79
CA ALA A 34 5.28 10.21 -1.18
C ALA A 34 6.61 10.78 -0.67
N TYR A 35 7.47 9.94 -0.06
CA TYR A 35 8.81 10.34 0.38
C TYR A 35 9.70 10.80 -0.79
N LYS A 36 9.67 10.10 -1.93
CA LYS A 36 10.42 10.50 -3.14
C LYS A 36 10.02 11.88 -3.65
N GLU A 37 8.78 12.29 -3.43
CA GLU A 37 8.28 13.62 -3.77
C GLU A 37 8.50 14.68 -2.67
N GLY A 38 9.25 14.35 -1.61
CA GLY A 38 9.49 15.26 -0.50
C GLY A 38 8.28 15.46 0.41
N ILE A 39 7.31 14.53 0.38
CA ILE A 39 6.11 14.53 1.22
C ILE A 39 6.19 13.34 2.18
N PRO A 40 6.96 13.41 3.27
CA PRO A 40 7.03 12.32 4.23
C PRO A 40 5.66 12.11 4.88
N ILE A 41 5.20 10.85 4.88
CA ILE A 41 3.95 10.45 5.52
C ILE A 41 4.20 9.33 6.53
N ILE A 42 3.31 9.22 7.50
CA ILE A 42 3.23 8.09 8.43
C ILE A 42 1.88 7.40 8.31
N ILE A 43 1.86 6.08 8.53
CA ILE A 43 0.62 5.35 8.79
C ILE A 43 0.23 5.59 10.24
N THR A 44 -1.01 5.98 10.49
CA THR A 44 -1.53 6.30 11.83
C THR A 44 -2.42 5.20 12.38
N GLN A 45 -3.18 4.53 11.50
CA GLN A 45 -4.08 3.41 11.82
C GLN A 45 -4.03 2.35 10.72
N GLY A 46 -4.16 1.08 11.10
CA GLY A 46 -4.29 -0.06 10.19
C GLY A 46 -5.49 -0.91 10.56
N LEU A 47 -5.27 -2.17 10.96
CA LEU A 47 -6.33 -3.01 11.52
C LEU A 47 -6.88 -2.38 12.79
N ARG A 48 -8.21 -2.37 12.93
CA ARG A 48 -8.92 -1.95 14.14
C ARG A 48 -9.93 -3.01 14.51
N THR A 49 -9.86 -3.54 15.72
CA THR A 49 -10.80 -4.55 16.19
C THR A 49 -12.23 -4.00 16.28
N ILE A 50 -13.22 -4.90 16.33
CA ILE A 50 -14.63 -4.55 16.50
C ILE A 50 -14.85 -3.76 17.80
N GLU A 51 -14.17 -4.17 18.87
CA GLU A 51 -14.28 -3.54 20.18
C GLU A 51 -13.69 -2.12 20.17
N GLU A 52 -12.50 -1.94 19.60
CA GLU A 52 -11.90 -0.62 19.42
C GLU A 52 -12.78 0.30 18.57
N GLN A 53 -13.36 -0.21 17.48
CA GLN A 53 -14.27 0.57 16.64
C GLN A 53 -15.53 0.99 17.40
N ASN A 54 -16.11 0.10 18.22
CA ASN A 54 -17.26 0.44 19.05
C ASN A 54 -16.90 1.49 20.10
N ALA A 55 -15.70 1.44 20.67
CA ALA A 55 -15.22 2.46 21.58
C ALA A 55 -15.10 3.84 20.90
N LEU A 56 -14.57 3.90 19.67
CA LEU A 56 -14.54 5.12 18.87
C LEU A 56 -15.95 5.62 18.51
N TYR A 57 -16.86 4.71 18.15
CA TYR A 57 -18.25 5.06 17.86
C TYR A 57 -18.96 5.66 19.09
N ALA A 58 -18.65 5.19 20.30
CA ALA A 58 -19.20 5.72 21.54
C ALA A 58 -18.74 7.16 21.85
N GLN A 59 -17.59 7.60 21.32
CA GLN A 59 -17.06 8.93 21.56
C GLN A 59 -17.95 10.03 20.95
N GLY A 60 -18.25 11.06 21.73
CA GLY A 60 -19.21 12.11 21.38
C GLY A 60 -20.68 11.66 21.37
N ARG A 61 -20.94 10.43 21.84
CA ARG A 61 -22.29 9.86 21.99
C ARG A 61 -22.51 9.41 23.43
N ALA A 62 -22.01 8.23 23.78
CA ALA A 62 -22.08 7.65 25.12
C ALA A 62 -20.86 7.99 25.99
N LYS A 63 -19.77 8.48 25.39
CA LYS A 63 -18.56 8.97 26.08
C LYS A 63 -18.24 10.40 25.63
N PRO A 64 -17.66 11.25 26.50
CA PRO A 64 -17.21 12.59 26.10
C PRO A 64 -16.17 12.55 24.96
N GLY A 65 -16.09 13.64 24.19
CA GLY A 65 -15.13 13.82 23.10
C GLY A 65 -15.80 14.18 21.77
N LYS A 66 -14.99 14.51 20.75
CA LYS A 66 -15.51 14.77 19.40
C LYS A 66 -15.93 13.47 18.72
N ILE A 67 -17.00 13.48 17.93
CA ILE A 67 -17.33 12.34 17.07
C ILE A 67 -16.22 12.18 16.04
N VAL A 68 -15.55 11.03 16.05
CA VAL A 68 -14.44 10.70 15.13
C VAL A 68 -14.82 9.63 14.10
N THR A 69 -15.99 9.01 14.24
CA THR A 69 -16.50 8.02 13.29
C THR A 69 -18.03 7.92 13.35
N ASN A 70 -18.62 7.60 12.20
CA ASN A 70 -20.03 7.24 12.07
C ASN A 70 -20.23 5.71 11.99
N ALA A 71 -19.16 4.93 11.93
CA ALA A 71 -19.21 3.47 11.77
C ALA A 71 -19.17 2.76 13.13
N LYS A 72 -20.09 1.81 13.34
CA LYS A 72 -19.99 0.81 14.43
C LYS A 72 -18.98 -0.28 14.06
N GLY A 73 -18.60 -1.11 15.01
CA GLY A 73 -17.81 -2.32 14.76
C GLY A 73 -18.47 -3.21 13.70
N GLY A 74 -17.69 -3.60 12.70
CA GLY A 74 -18.14 -4.39 11.55
C GLY A 74 -18.67 -3.54 10.39
N TYR A 75 -18.68 -2.21 10.55
CA TYR A 75 -19.11 -1.25 9.53
C TYR A 75 -17.96 -0.33 9.08
N SER A 76 -16.71 -0.75 9.32
CA SER A 76 -15.50 -0.10 8.81
C SER A 76 -14.58 -1.13 8.17
N TYR A 77 -13.94 -0.78 7.05
CA TYR A 77 -12.96 -1.65 6.39
C TYR A 77 -11.69 -1.86 7.24
N HIS A 78 -11.41 -0.98 8.22
CA HIS A 78 -10.38 -1.21 9.21
C HIS A 78 -10.65 -2.48 10.03
N ASN A 79 -11.92 -2.87 10.23
CA ASN A 79 -12.28 -4.08 10.98
C ASN A 79 -11.93 -5.38 10.27
N PHE A 80 -11.63 -5.29 8.98
CA PHE A 80 -11.31 -6.43 8.12
C PHE A 80 -9.88 -6.36 7.59
N GLY A 81 -9.06 -5.42 8.09
CA GLY A 81 -7.68 -5.23 7.63
C GLY A 81 -7.58 -4.74 6.18
N LEU A 82 -8.62 -4.07 5.68
CA LEU A 82 -8.72 -3.61 4.29
C LEU A 82 -8.59 -2.09 4.11
N ALA A 83 -8.27 -1.38 5.19
CA ALA A 83 -8.05 0.05 5.19
C ALA A 83 -6.87 0.44 6.08
N PHE A 84 -6.35 1.63 5.85
CA PHE A 84 -5.35 2.28 6.69
C PHE A 84 -5.50 3.80 6.60
N ASP A 85 -5.08 4.49 7.67
CA ASP A 85 -5.04 5.94 7.73
C ASP A 85 -3.60 6.43 7.65
N PHE A 86 -3.39 7.58 7.03
CA PHE A 86 -2.09 8.25 7.00
C PHE A 86 -2.17 9.69 7.50
N ALA A 87 -1.00 10.27 7.78
CA ALA A 87 -0.87 11.70 7.94
C ALA A 87 0.46 12.21 7.39
N ILE A 88 0.49 13.47 6.96
CA ILE A 88 1.69 14.13 6.45
C ILE A 88 2.54 14.62 7.63
N LEU A 89 3.87 14.52 7.52
CA LEU A 89 4.81 15.08 8.48
C LEU A 89 5.35 16.43 8.02
N ASN A 90 5.52 17.34 8.98
CA ASN A 90 6.35 18.53 8.83
C ASN A 90 7.84 18.17 8.89
N ALA A 91 8.70 19.11 8.50
CA ALA A 91 10.16 18.92 8.55
C ALA A 91 10.70 18.63 9.96
N ASN A 92 9.99 19.09 11.01
CA ASN A 92 10.32 18.82 12.40
C ASN A 92 9.76 17.47 12.94
N GLY A 93 9.10 16.68 12.08
CA GLY A 93 8.51 15.39 12.44
C GLY A 93 7.14 15.48 13.11
N SER A 94 6.57 16.67 13.31
CA SER A 94 5.19 16.80 13.81
C SER A 94 4.18 16.48 12.70
N VAL A 95 3.00 16.01 13.09
CA VAL A 95 1.93 15.70 12.14
C VAL A 95 1.26 16.98 11.65
N ASN A 96 1.10 17.10 10.34
CA ASN A 96 0.36 18.15 9.67
C ASN A 96 -1.03 17.66 9.25
N TRP A 97 -2.06 18.15 9.92
CA TRP A 97 -3.47 17.87 9.63
C TRP A 97 -4.14 18.91 8.72
N ASN A 98 -3.41 19.94 8.29
CA ASN A 98 -3.92 20.92 7.34
C ASN A 98 -4.02 20.29 5.95
N VAL A 99 -5.24 20.12 5.46
CA VAL A 99 -5.50 19.52 4.15
C VAL A 99 -5.21 20.52 3.04
N ASP A 100 -4.03 20.40 2.45
CA ASP A 100 -3.51 21.24 1.37
C ASP A 100 -3.28 20.42 0.08
N ASP A 101 -2.55 20.99 -0.89
CA ASP A 101 -2.26 20.30 -2.15
C ASP A 101 -1.35 19.07 -1.98
N LYS A 102 -0.59 18.96 -0.87
CA LYS A 102 0.19 17.75 -0.58
C LYS A 102 -0.72 16.58 -0.24
N TRP A 103 -1.80 16.83 0.51
CA TRP A 103 -2.81 15.80 0.78
C TRP A 103 -3.45 15.28 -0.51
N LYS A 104 -3.82 16.18 -1.42
CA LYS A 104 -4.34 15.81 -2.74
C LYS A 104 -3.31 15.03 -3.56
N ARG A 105 -2.03 15.39 -3.47
CA ARG A 105 -0.96 14.67 -4.15
C ARG A 105 -0.79 13.25 -3.62
N VAL A 106 -0.76 13.06 -2.29
CA VAL A 106 -0.74 11.72 -1.68
C VAL A 106 -1.99 10.92 -2.06
N GLY A 107 -3.16 11.57 -2.07
CA GLY A 107 -4.40 11.04 -2.62
C GLY A 107 -4.23 10.47 -4.04
N ALA A 108 -3.65 11.26 -4.94
CA ALA A 108 -3.40 10.85 -6.33
C ALA A 108 -2.40 9.68 -6.44
N ILE A 109 -1.33 9.66 -5.64
CA ILE A 109 -0.38 8.54 -5.57
C ILE A 109 -1.10 7.28 -5.08
N GLY A 110 -1.91 7.37 -4.03
CA GLY A 110 -2.65 6.20 -3.54
C GLY A 110 -3.59 5.63 -4.60
N LYS A 111 -4.28 6.49 -5.34
CA LYS A 111 -5.14 6.08 -6.46
C LYS A 111 -4.37 5.43 -7.61
N SER A 112 -3.16 5.89 -7.94
CA SER A 112 -2.32 5.23 -8.94
C SER A 112 -1.86 3.83 -8.50
N LEU A 113 -1.82 3.57 -7.19
CA LEU A 113 -1.62 2.24 -6.62
C LEU A 113 -2.90 1.39 -6.56
N GLY A 114 -4.03 1.90 -7.06
CA GLY A 114 -5.33 1.23 -7.05
C GLY A 114 -6.05 1.28 -5.70
N LEU A 115 -5.66 2.18 -4.79
CA LEU A 115 -6.39 2.43 -3.55
C LEU A 115 -7.58 3.35 -3.80
N GLU A 116 -8.66 3.14 -3.05
CA GLU A 116 -9.77 4.08 -2.93
C GLU A 116 -9.43 5.10 -1.83
N TRP A 117 -9.57 6.39 -2.12
CA TRP A 117 -9.22 7.47 -1.18
C TRP A 117 -10.46 8.13 -0.57
N GLY A 118 -10.50 8.28 0.75
CA GLY A 118 -11.61 8.92 1.46
C GLY A 118 -11.74 10.43 1.19
N GLY A 119 -10.70 11.08 0.69
CA GLY A 119 -10.76 12.48 0.25
C GLY A 119 -11.65 12.72 -0.98
N ASP A 120 -11.93 11.68 -1.77
CA ASP A 120 -12.82 11.75 -2.93
C ASP A 120 -14.30 11.53 -2.57
N TRP A 121 -14.63 11.17 -1.33
CA TRP A 121 -16.02 10.97 -0.91
C TRP A 121 -16.85 12.25 -1.02
N THR A 122 -18.12 12.10 -1.40
CA THR A 122 -19.02 13.25 -1.63
C THR A 122 -19.59 13.85 -0.34
N SER A 123 -19.61 13.07 0.74
CA SER A 123 -20.05 13.48 2.07
C SER A 123 -19.14 12.86 3.13
N PHE A 124 -18.88 13.60 4.21
CA PHE A 124 -17.95 13.21 5.29
C PHE A 124 -16.58 12.76 4.75
N LYS A 125 -15.91 13.63 4.00
CA LYS A 125 -14.56 13.39 3.47
C LYS A 125 -13.61 12.99 4.57
N ASP A 126 -12.98 11.83 4.40
CA ASP A 126 -11.99 11.27 5.31
C ASP A 126 -10.63 11.29 4.63
N TYR A 127 -9.95 12.44 4.67
CA TYR A 127 -8.69 12.66 3.96
C TYR A 127 -7.56 11.70 4.38
N PRO A 128 -7.43 11.30 5.67
CA PRO A 128 -6.51 10.24 6.09
C PRO A 128 -6.75 8.87 5.49
N HIS A 129 -7.99 8.55 5.09
CA HIS A 129 -8.40 7.18 4.84
C HIS A 129 -8.06 6.68 3.44
N PHE A 130 -7.45 5.50 3.37
CA PHE A 130 -7.37 4.68 2.16
C PHE A 130 -7.93 3.28 2.40
N GLN A 131 -8.52 2.69 1.37
CA GLN A 131 -8.94 1.29 1.39
C GLN A 131 -8.65 0.57 0.08
N TYR A 132 -8.60 -0.75 0.15
CA TYR A 132 -8.61 -1.63 -1.01
C TYR A 132 -9.47 -2.86 -0.71
N THR A 133 -10.64 -2.88 -1.34
CA THR A 133 -11.75 -3.75 -0.93
C THR A 133 -11.78 -5.08 -1.67
N PHE A 134 -11.00 -5.22 -2.75
CA PHE A 134 -11.10 -6.35 -3.69
C PHE A 134 -12.52 -6.49 -4.28
N GLY A 135 -13.30 -5.41 -4.34
CA GLY A 135 -14.69 -5.43 -4.77
C GLY A 135 -15.68 -5.96 -3.73
N LEU A 136 -15.23 -6.23 -2.49
CA LEU A 136 -16.09 -6.72 -1.41
C LEU A 136 -16.78 -5.55 -0.69
N SER A 137 -18.09 -5.66 -0.52
CA SER A 137 -18.85 -4.75 0.34
C SER A 137 -18.64 -5.07 1.82
N LEU A 138 -18.95 -4.13 2.71
CA LEU A 138 -19.00 -4.44 4.15
C LEU A 138 -20.05 -5.51 4.51
N ALA A 139 -21.11 -5.65 3.71
CA ALA A 139 -22.11 -6.70 3.91
C ALA A 139 -21.51 -8.08 3.61
N ASP A 140 -20.76 -8.21 2.51
CA ASP A 140 -20.02 -9.42 2.14
C ASP A 140 -19.05 -9.85 3.23
N LEU A 141 -18.29 -8.89 3.76
CA LEU A 141 -17.30 -9.14 4.81
C LEU A 141 -17.97 -9.57 6.12
N ARG A 142 -19.07 -8.93 6.51
CA ARG A 142 -19.86 -9.35 7.68
C ARG A 142 -20.52 -10.72 7.50
N SER A 143 -20.87 -11.11 6.27
CA SER A 143 -21.37 -12.46 5.98
C SER A 143 -20.25 -13.50 5.87
N GLY A 144 -19.00 -13.13 6.12
CA GLY A 144 -17.86 -14.03 6.17
C GLY A 144 -17.12 -14.23 4.84
N LYS A 145 -17.46 -13.50 3.76
CA LYS A 145 -16.62 -13.48 2.57
C LYS A 145 -15.27 -12.86 2.92
N LYS A 146 -14.20 -13.37 2.33
CA LYS A 146 -12.83 -12.92 2.61
C LYS A 146 -12.16 -12.46 1.32
N PRO A 147 -11.29 -11.43 1.39
CA PRO A 147 -10.40 -11.10 0.29
C PRO A 147 -9.49 -12.30 -0.02
N PRO A 148 -9.00 -12.44 -1.25
CA PRO A 148 -8.06 -13.49 -1.60
C PRO A 148 -6.79 -13.33 -0.76
N THR A 149 -6.36 -14.40 -0.08
CA THR A 149 -5.17 -14.42 0.79
C THR A 149 -3.84 -14.17 0.05
N GLN A 150 -3.88 -14.18 -1.28
CA GLN A 150 -2.78 -13.84 -2.17
C GLN A 150 -3.21 -12.63 -3.01
N SER A 151 -2.28 -11.71 -3.25
CA SER A 151 -2.49 -10.61 -4.20
C SER A 151 -2.93 -11.19 -5.56
N PRO A 152 -3.76 -10.51 -6.38
CA PRO A 152 -3.98 -10.92 -7.78
C PRO A 152 -2.66 -11.05 -8.57
N GLN A 153 -1.61 -10.34 -8.14
CA GLN A 153 -0.25 -10.43 -8.65
C GLN A 153 0.60 -11.60 -8.08
N GLN A 154 0.07 -12.38 -7.13
CA GLN A 154 0.71 -13.56 -6.54
C GLN A 154 0.11 -14.89 -7.03
N LYS A 155 -0.93 -14.87 -7.90
CA LYS A 155 -1.34 -16.07 -8.65
C LYS A 155 -0.40 -16.41 -9.82
N GLU A 156 0.60 -15.57 -10.10
CA GLU A 156 1.62 -15.77 -11.14
C GLU A 156 3.05 -15.63 -10.58
N GLU A 157 3.37 -16.35 -9.53
CA GLU A 157 4.76 -16.76 -9.27
C GLU A 157 4.78 -18.29 -9.30
N LYS A 158 4.70 -18.87 -10.51
CA LYS A 158 5.42 -20.13 -10.70
C LYS A 158 6.89 -19.79 -10.53
N GLU A 159 7.65 -20.61 -9.80
CA GLU A 159 9.11 -20.51 -9.78
C GLU A 159 9.59 -20.30 -11.21
N VAL A 160 10.36 -19.23 -11.45
CA VAL A 160 11.06 -19.09 -12.73
C VAL A 160 11.83 -20.38 -12.92
N ASN A 161 11.61 -21.06 -14.04
CA ASN A 161 12.35 -22.24 -14.43
C ASN A 161 13.82 -21.84 -14.51
N LYS A 162 14.58 -22.10 -13.45
CA LYS A 162 15.99 -21.70 -13.28
C LYS A 162 16.90 -22.30 -14.35
N ASP A 163 16.39 -23.22 -15.16
CA ASP A 163 17.12 -23.89 -16.22
C ASP A 163 17.18 -23.08 -17.53
N ASP A 164 16.32 -22.07 -17.76
CA ASP A 164 16.31 -21.35 -19.04
C ASP A 164 17.44 -20.31 -19.20
N VAL A 165 18.05 -19.89 -18.09
CA VAL A 165 19.24 -19.02 -18.06
C VAL A 165 20.53 -19.79 -17.81
N LYS A 166 20.45 -21.10 -17.53
CA LYS A 166 21.59 -21.92 -17.14
C LYS A 166 22.59 -22.06 -18.28
N GLY A 167 23.84 -21.66 -18.05
CA GLY A 167 24.90 -21.67 -19.06
C GLY A 167 24.90 -20.46 -19.99
N HIS A 168 23.95 -19.53 -19.85
CA HIS A 168 23.95 -18.27 -20.59
C HIS A 168 25.01 -17.32 -19.99
N TRP A 169 25.73 -16.57 -20.83
CA TRP A 169 26.82 -15.68 -20.38
C TRP A 169 26.35 -14.62 -19.35
N ALA A 170 25.07 -14.23 -19.42
CA ALA A 170 24.45 -13.27 -18.50
C ALA A 170 23.79 -13.89 -17.27
N GLU A 171 23.86 -15.21 -17.08
CA GLU A 171 23.15 -15.95 -16.01
C GLU A 171 23.34 -15.31 -14.63
N ALA A 172 24.59 -15.04 -14.23
CA ALA A 172 24.90 -14.47 -12.93
C ALA A 172 24.29 -13.07 -12.74
N SER A 173 24.32 -12.25 -13.80
CA SER A 173 23.74 -10.91 -13.79
C SER A 173 22.22 -10.95 -13.71
N ILE A 174 21.60 -11.87 -14.44
CA ILE A 174 20.14 -12.07 -14.44
C ILE A 174 19.69 -12.50 -13.05
N LYS A 175 20.32 -13.53 -12.47
CA LYS A 175 20.01 -14.02 -11.12
C LYS A 175 20.11 -12.92 -10.09
N LYS A 176 21.21 -12.16 -10.09
CA LYS A 176 21.41 -11.03 -9.17
C LYS A 176 20.38 -9.91 -9.35
N ALA A 177 19.99 -9.61 -10.58
CA ALA A 177 18.98 -8.59 -10.85
C ALA A 177 17.56 -9.06 -10.47
N MET A 178 17.25 -10.35 -10.60
CA MET A 178 16.01 -10.96 -10.11
C MET A 178 15.96 -10.97 -8.59
N GLU A 179 17.04 -11.37 -7.91
CA GLU A 179 17.16 -11.32 -6.44
C GLU A 179 16.94 -9.89 -5.90
N LYS A 180 17.43 -8.88 -6.63
CA LYS A 180 17.23 -7.47 -6.31
C LYS A 180 15.84 -6.95 -6.73
N GLY A 181 15.00 -7.76 -7.35
CA GLY A 181 13.68 -7.37 -7.84
C GLY A 181 13.69 -6.36 -9.00
N ILE A 182 14.84 -6.15 -9.65
CA ILE A 182 15.02 -5.19 -10.75
C ILE A 182 14.34 -5.74 -12.02
N ILE A 183 14.55 -7.02 -12.31
CA ILE A 183 13.94 -7.71 -13.45
C ILE A 183 13.06 -8.86 -12.96
N LYS A 184 12.10 -9.27 -13.79
CA LYS A 184 11.21 -10.41 -13.55
C LYS A 184 11.10 -11.23 -14.84
N GLY A 185 10.84 -12.53 -14.70
CA GLY A 185 10.51 -13.40 -15.83
C GLY A 185 9.09 -13.16 -16.37
N TYR A 186 8.75 -13.90 -17.41
CA TYR A 186 7.44 -13.97 -18.04
C TYR A 186 6.46 -14.82 -17.22
N SER A 187 5.16 -14.65 -17.50
CA SER A 187 4.08 -15.39 -16.83
C SER A 187 4.10 -16.90 -17.11
N ASP A 188 4.78 -17.34 -18.16
CA ASP A 188 5.03 -18.76 -18.47
C ASP A 188 6.14 -19.39 -17.59
N GLY A 189 6.79 -18.61 -16.73
CA GLY A 189 7.87 -19.06 -15.84
C GLY A 189 9.26 -19.02 -16.47
N THR A 190 9.44 -18.41 -17.64
CA THR A 190 10.76 -18.25 -18.28
C THR A 190 11.31 -16.83 -18.12
N PHE A 191 12.61 -16.63 -18.33
CA PHE A 191 13.28 -15.35 -18.48
C PHE A 191 13.57 -14.99 -19.94
N LYS A 192 13.82 -15.99 -20.82
CA LYS A 192 14.13 -15.82 -22.26
C LYS A 192 15.32 -14.85 -22.49
N PRO A 193 16.54 -15.21 -22.07
CA PRO A 193 17.68 -14.29 -22.06
C PRO A 193 18.13 -13.79 -23.45
N ASP A 194 17.80 -14.50 -24.52
CA ASP A 194 18.14 -14.15 -25.90
C ASP A 194 17.06 -13.30 -26.61
N GLU A 195 15.88 -13.14 -26.01
CA GLU A 195 14.82 -12.32 -26.58
C GLU A 195 15.11 -10.82 -26.41
N PRO A 196 14.83 -9.99 -27.42
CA PRO A 196 15.05 -8.55 -27.31
C PRO A 196 14.13 -7.93 -26.25
N VAL A 197 14.72 -7.06 -25.43
CA VAL A 197 13.96 -6.29 -24.44
C VAL A 197 13.10 -5.24 -25.13
N THR A 198 11.79 -5.27 -24.87
CA THR A 198 10.86 -4.26 -25.38
C THR A 198 11.02 -2.92 -24.69
N ARG A 199 10.60 -1.83 -25.34
CA ARG A 199 10.59 -0.48 -24.75
C ARG A 199 9.83 -0.40 -23.42
N ALA A 200 8.72 -1.14 -23.30
CA ALA A 200 7.92 -1.19 -22.07
C ALA A 200 8.66 -1.91 -20.94
N GLN A 201 9.31 -3.04 -21.24
CA GLN A 201 10.14 -3.77 -20.26
C GLN A 201 11.32 -2.91 -19.80
N LEU A 202 11.99 -2.22 -20.73
CA LEU A 202 13.08 -1.31 -20.39
C LEU A 202 12.59 -0.18 -19.47
N ALA A 203 11.44 0.43 -19.76
CA ALA A 203 10.87 1.46 -18.89
C ALA A 203 10.61 0.95 -17.47
N VAL A 204 10.08 -0.27 -17.32
CA VAL A 204 9.87 -0.91 -16.00
C VAL A 204 11.21 -1.15 -15.27
N ILE A 205 12.25 -1.56 -15.99
CA ILE A 205 13.58 -1.74 -15.41
C ILE A 205 14.15 -0.40 -14.92
N LEU A 206 14.06 0.64 -15.74
CA LEU A 206 14.53 1.98 -15.41
C LEU A 206 13.76 2.58 -14.22
N ASP A 207 12.45 2.37 -14.14
CA ASP A 207 11.62 2.78 -13.00
C ASP A 207 12.10 2.11 -11.69
N ARG A 208 12.32 0.79 -11.73
CA ARG A 208 12.81 0.03 -10.57
C ARG A 208 14.22 0.41 -10.15
N LEU A 209 15.05 0.83 -11.10
CA LEU A 209 16.37 1.41 -10.83
C LEU A 209 16.30 2.87 -10.36
N GLY A 210 15.13 3.50 -10.38
CA GLY A 210 14.97 4.92 -10.03
C GLY A 210 15.56 5.89 -11.05
N LEU A 211 15.66 5.47 -12.31
CA LEU A 211 16.25 6.22 -13.41
C LEU A 211 15.23 6.95 -14.29
N LEU A 212 13.93 6.69 -14.09
CA LEU A 212 12.86 7.51 -14.65
C LEU A 212 12.54 8.65 -13.66
N LYS A 213 12.53 9.88 -14.16
CA LYS A 213 12.23 11.11 -13.43
C LYS A 213 10.90 11.69 -13.90
#